data_AF-A0A094HUS1-F1
#
_entry.id   AF-A0A094HUS1-F1
#
_cell.length_a   1.000
_cell.length_b   1.000
_cell.length_c   1.000
_cell.angle_alpha   90.00
_cell.angle_beta   90.00
_cell.angle_gamma   90.00
#
_symmetry.space_group_name_H-M   'P 1'
#
loop_
_entity.id
_entity.type
_entity.pdbx_description
1 polymer ?
#
loop_
_entity_poly.entity_id
_entity_poly.type
_entity_poly.pdbx_seq_one_letter_code
_entity_poly.pdbx_strand_id
1 'polypeptide(L)'
;MGQALSTPEPANTHPDRPRWENPGGWGARHISDTAPFTLWDPARRRYRMPDRGAEYEWCREKFGDGEFSQPCCFTSISTSSPPQPAPFTLGGMPLILHPPGKNMQLWGDGPDVWGEEPYGLHLIPRGNYANPRVTNLCLEVRWDFMALPTKEQNAEILTALEPLANVRRVIYMPYLTVAELEVGDGRVYEPRSLPGRVGGWTMLYHHAEEPFLEGMKEMVSCLRLKGADSGSWFEVEGGEVALLAWAEVYVKPRPALGDGEVGVGEWERRSQFRVFGEVSEEMRGLPIVRCETGEAVGEFDVVDGAVECVAWGWDELGGEGWLVV
;
A
#
# COMPACT_ATOMS: atom_id res chain seq x y z
N MET A 1 9.08 10.99 -48.75
CA MET A 1 8.67 12.11 -47.88
C MET A 1 8.25 11.50 -46.56
N GLY A 2 9.14 11.55 -45.56
CA GLY A 2 8.87 11.00 -44.23
C GLY A 2 8.10 12.02 -43.39
N GLN A 3 6.99 11.58 -42.80
CA GLN A 3 6.33 12.34 -41.74
C GLN A 3 7.17 12.22 -40.47
N ALA A 4 7.58 13.37 -39.93
CA ALA A 4 8.16 13.44 -38.61
C ALA A 4 7.08 13.07 -37.59
N LEU A 5 7.37 12.06 -36.77
CA LEU A 5 6.64 11.78 -35.54
C LEU A 5 6.84 12.98 -34.61
N SER A 6 5.79 13.74 -34.35
CA SER A 6 5.79 14.74 -33.29
C SER A 6 5.90 14.02 -31.95
N THR A 7 7.03 14.19 -31.27
CA THR A 7 7.16 13.92 -29.85
C THR A 7 6.13 14.76 -29.08
N PRO A 8 5.41 14.21 -28.09
CA PRO A 8 4.57 15.01 -27.22
C PRO A 8 5.44 16.02 -26.47
N GLU A 9 5.06 17.29 -26.46
CA GLU A 9 5.70 18.29 -25.59
C GLU A 9 5.48 17.89 -24.11
N PRO A 10 6.48 18.08 -23.24
CA PRO A 10 6.32 17.81 -21.82
C PRO A 10 5.26 18.77 -21.25
N ALA A 11 4.26 18.20 -20.56
CA ALA A 11 3.23 18.97 -19.87
C ALA A 11 3.88 19.89 -18.83
N ASN A 12 3.98 21.18 -19.16
CA ASN A 12 4.40 22.24 -18.24
C ASN A 12 3.21 22.64 -17.38
N THR A 13 2.90 21.86 -16.36
CA THR A 13 1.92 22.21 -15.32
C THR A 13 2.40 21.77 -13.95
N HIS A 14 3.66 22.08 -13.61
CA HIS A 14 4.02 22.14 -12.20
C HIS A 14 3.36 23.37 -11.56
N PRO A 15 2.63 23.20 -10.44
CA PRO A 15 2.09 24.34 -9.73
C PRO A 15 3.24 25.28 -9.30
N ASP A 16 2.97 26.59 -9.29
CA ASP A 16 3.94 27.63 -8.88
C ASP A 16 4.46 27.44 -7.43
N ARG A 17 3.89 26.50 -6.67
CA ARG A 17 4.30 26.12 -5.32
C ARG A 17 4.25 24.59 -5.14
N PRO A 18 5.20 24.01 -4.39
CA PRO A 18 5.15 22.60 -4.04
C PRO A 18 3.87 22.29 -3.24
N ARG A 19 3.13 21.26 -3.66
CA ARG A 19 1.93 20.75 -2.96
C ARG A 19 2.26 19.87 -1.76
N TRP A 20 3.53 19.48 -1.61
CA TRP A 20 3.99 18.58 -0.58
C TRP A 20 5.23 19.12 0.13
N GLU A 21 5.26 18.95 1.45
CA GLU A 21 6.47 19.08 2.25
C GLU A 21 7.04 17.68 2.51
N ASN A 22 8.30 17.47 2.17
CA ASN A 22 9.02 16.18 2.33
C ASN A 22 8.29 14.96 1.70
N PRO A 23 7.90 14.99 0.41
CA PRO A 23 7.05 13.95 -0.18
C PRO A 23 7.64 12.53 -0.21
N GLY A 24 8.96 12.40 -0.08
CA GLY A 24 9.68 11.13 -0.23
C GLY A 24 9.65 10.20 0.98
N GLY A 25 8.69 10.37 1.90
CA GLY A 25 8.62 9.48 3.05
C GLY A 25 7.39 9.65 3.91
N TRP A 26 7.27 8.77 4.91
CA TRP A 26 6.15 8.69 5.84
C TRP A 26 5.86 9.98 6.64
N GLY A 27 6.75 10.97 6.66
CA GLY A 27 6.48 12.27 7.28
C GLY A 27 5.90 13.32 6.34
N ALA A 28 5.62 12.96 5.08
CA ALA A 28 5.17 13.88 4.05
C ALA A 28 3.86 14.57 4.46
N ARG A 29 3.76 15.86 4.13
CA ARG A 29 2.61 16.68 4.45
C ARG A 29 2.06 17.34 3.20
N HIS A 30 0.79 17.10 2.91
CA HIS A 30 0.11 17.79 1.81
C HIS A 30 -0.20 19.24 2.18
N ILE A 31 -0.25 20.17 1.22
CA ILE A 31 -0.48 21.60 1.46
C ILE A 31 -1.83 21.89 2.13
N SER A 32 -2.82 21.01 1.95
CA SER A 32 -4.13 21.11 2.61
C SER A 32 -4.10 20.68 4.08
N ASP A 33 -3.02 20.05 4.54
CA ASP A 33 -2.82 19.66 5.94
C ASP A 33 -2.39 20.86 6.79
N THR A 34 -3.39 21.57 7.30
CA THR A 34 -3.21 22.77 8.11
C THR A 34 -2.98 22.49 9.60
N ALA A 35 -2.70 21.24 10.00
CA ALA A 35 -2.54 20.92 11.41
C ALA A 35 -1.31 21.61 12.00
N PRO A 36 -1.44 22.32 13.15
CA PRO A 36 -0.31 23.04 13.76
C PRO A 36 0.70 22.12 14.47
N PHE A 37 0.50 20.80 14.36
CA PHE A 37 1.30 19.76 15.00
C PHE A 37 1.73 18.70 13.99
N THR A 38 2.63 17.80 14.39
CA THR A 38 3.00 16.62 13.59
C THR A 38 2.72 15.32 14.35
N LEU A 39 2.15 14.36 13.64
CA LEU A 39 1.90 12.99 14.14
C LEU A 39 3.03 12.03 13.78
N TRP A 40 3.98 12.44 12.94
CA TRP A 40 5.15 11.65 12.55
C TRP A 40 6.30 11.88 13.53
N ASP A 41 6.83 10.80 14.11
CA ASP A 41 8.06 10.79 14.90
C ASP A 41 9.20 10.28 14.01
N PRO A 42 10.05 11.14 13.41
CA PRO A 42 11.11 10.72 12.50
C PRO A 42 12.20 9.91 13.20
N ALA A 43 12.44 10.15 14.49
CA ALA A 43 13.47 9.43 15.25
C ALA A 43 13.06 7.98 15.53
N ARG A 44 11.76 7.74 15.75
CA ARG A 44 11.22 6.39 15.97
C ARG A 44 10.60 5.77 14.72
N ARG A 45 10.55 6.53 13.62
CA ARG A 45 9.88 6.18 12.36
C ARG A 45 8.46 5.65 12.60
N ARG A 46 7.64 6.34 13.39
CA ARG A 46 6.27 5.89 13.69
C ARG A 46 5.30 7.04 13.79
N TYR A 47 4.02 6.74 13.53
CA TYR A 47 2.95 7.65 13.86
C TYR A 47 2.56 7.56 15.34
N ARG A 48 2.00 8.65 15.85
CA ARG A 48 1.27 8.71 17.12
C ARG A 48 -0.16 9.17 16.87
N MET A 49 -1.02 8.93 17.84
CA MET A 49 -2.33 9.59 17.90
C MET A 49 -2.16 11.08 18.26
N PRO A 50 -3.10 11.93 17.84
CA PRO A 50 -3.26 13.26 18.44
C PRO A 50 -3.35 13.14 19.96
N ASP A 51 -2.72 14.06 20.68
CA ASP A 51 -2.91 14.13 22.13
C ASP A 51 -4.37 14.44 22.47
N ARG A 52 -4.86 13.89 23.58
CA ARG A 52 -6.27 13.98 23.96
C ARG A 52 -6.74 15.39 24.35
N GLY A 53 -5.83 16.37 24.40
CA GLY A 53 -6.14 17.76 24.72
C GLY A 53 -6.27 18.58 23.45
N ALA A 54 -5.33 19.51 23.28
CA ALA A 54 -5.40 20.55 22.25
C ALA A 54 -5.42 19.98 20.82
N GLU A 55 -4.69 18.91 20.54
CA GLU A 55 -4.66 18.34 19.18
C GLU A 55 -5.97 17.64 18.83
N TYR A 56 -6.57 16.90 19.77
CA TYR A 56 -7.88 16.27 19.55
C TYR A 56 -9.00 17.31 19.46
N GLU A 57 -8.97 18.36 20.28
CA GLU A 57 -9.90 19.50 20.18
C GLU A 57 -9.78 20.19 18.82
N TRP A 58 -8.56 20.45 18.36
CA TRP A 58 -8.32 21.00 17.02
C TRP A 58 -8.89 20.10 15.91
N CYS A 59 -8.68 18.79 15.99
CA CYS A 59 -9.25 17.84 15.03
C CYS A 59 -10.79 17.89 15.04
N ARG A 60 -11.41 17.97 16.22
CA ARG A 60 -12.88 18.09 16.33
C ARG A 60 -13.40 19.40 15.75
N GLU A 61 -12.73 20.51 15.98
CA GLU A 61 -13.10 21.79 15.39
C GLU A 61 -12.97 21.77 13.86
N LYS A 62 -11.94 21.11 13.33
CA LYS A 62 -11.65 21.07 11.89
C LYS A 62 -12.54 20.08 11.13
N PHE A 63 -12.79 18.91 11.69
CA PHE A 63 -13.45 17.79 10.99
C PHE A 63 -14.82 17.43 11.59
N GLY A 64 -15.21 18.01 12.72
CA GLY A 64 -16.44 17.70 13.44
C GLY A 64 -16.29 16.59 14.48
N ASP A 65 -17.43 16.14 15.01
CA ASP A 65 -17.50 15.22 16.17
C ASP A 65 -17.51 13.73 15.78
N GLY A 66 -17.00 13.38 14.61
CA GLY A 66 -16.97 11.98 14.19
C GLY A 66 -15.91 11.13 14.88
N GLU A 67 -15.92 9.85 14.54
CA GLU A 67 -15.03 8.85 15.11
C GLU A 67 -13.64 8.98 14.51
N PHE A 68 -12.64 8.97 15.39
CA PHE A 68 -11.23 8.97 15.02
C PHE A 68 -10.67 7.56 15.23
N SER A 69 -10.04 6.98 14.21
CA SER A 69 -9.32 5.72 14.32
C SER A 69 -7.99 5.75 13.59
N GLN A 70 -7.05 4.90 14.02
CA GLN A 70 -5.70 4.81 13.43
C GLN A 70 -5.40 3.36 13.06
N PRO A 71 -5.94 2.88 11.93
CA PRO A 71 -5.58 1.56 11.41
C PRO A 71 -4.17 1.57 10.81
N CYS A 72 -3.26 0.82 11.41
CA CYS A 72 -1.89 0.61 10.89
C CYS A 72 -1.15 1.94 10.69
N CYS A 73 -0.82 2.30 9.45
CA CYS A 73 -0.13 3.55 9.08
C CYS A 73 -1.08 4.63 8.54
N PHE A 74 -2.39 4.47 8.68
CA PHE A 74 -3.41 5.42 8.25
C PHE A 74 -4.16 5.96 9.46
N THR A 75 -4.65 7.20 9.35
CA THR A 75 -5.65 7.74 10.26
C THR A 75 -6.95 7.92 9.49
N SER A 76 -8.07 7.72 10.15
CA SER A 76 -9.38 8.01 9.57
C SER A 76 -10.29 8.75 10.50
N ILE A 77 -11.07 9.63 9.91
CA ILE A 77 -12.03 10.46 10.61
C ILE A 77 -13.37 10.35 9.88
N SER A 78 -14.40 9.94 10.61
CA SER A 78 -15.75 10.04 10.08
C SER A 78 -16.21 11.49 10.13
N THR A 79 -16.80 12.01 9.06
CA THR A 79 -17.27 13.40 9.02
C THR A 79 -18.37 13.58 7.98
N SER A 80 -19.42 14.31 8.36
CA SER A 80 -20.49 14.72 7.43
C SER A 80 -20.17 16.01 6.68
N SER A 81 -19.07 16.67 7.03
CA SER A 81 -18.66 17.96 6.47
C SER A 81 -17.13 18.00 6.32
N PRO A 82 -16.55 17.21 5.40
CA PRO A 82 -15.11 17.24 5.17
C PRO A 82 -14.68 18.64 4.71
N PRO A 83 -13.51 19.12 5.16
CA PRO A 83 -12.98 20.40 4.69
C PRO A 83 -12.73 20.38 3.18
N GLN A 84 -12.76 21.55 2.55
CA GLN A 84 -12.53 21.72 1.12
C GLN A 84 -11.36 22.69 0.89
N PRO A 85 -10.29 22.27 0.18
CA PRO A 85 -10.04 20.90 -0.28
C PRO A 85 -9.82 19.93 0.89
N ALA A 86 -10.20 18.67 0.70
CA ALA A 86 -9.94 17.62 1.67
C ALA A 86 -8.43 17.34 1.75
N PRO A 87 -7.83 17.28 2.96
CA PRO A 87 -6.43 16.97 3.09
C PRO A 87 -6.16 15.46 2.96
N PHE A 88 -5.09 15.10 2.23
CA PHE A 88 -4.60 13.73 2.15
C PHE A 88 -3.80 13.31 3.39
N THR A 89 -3.39 14.27 4.22
CA THR A 89 -2.64 14.03 5.45
C THR A 89 -3.18 14.83 6.63
N LEU A 90 -2.93 14.35 7.85
CA LEU A 90 -3.16 15.05 9.11
C LEU A 90 -1.87 15.05 9.93
N GLY A 91 -1.27 16.22 10.15
CA GLY A 91 0.02 16.32 10.82
C GLY A 91 1.13 15.49 10.16
N GLY A 92 1.05 15.27 8.85
CA GLY A 92 1.95 14.41 8.06
C GLY A 92 1.62 12.91 8.09
N MET A 93 0.48 12.50 8.65
CA MET A 93 -0.01 11.12 8.62
C MET A 93 -1.07 10.94 7.53
N PRO A 94 -1.04 9.89 6.69
CA PRO A 94 -2.07 9.63 5.68
C PRO A 94 -3.47 9.60 6.28
N LEU A 95 -4.38 10.43 5.76
CA LEU A 95 -5.72 10.67 6.28
C LEU A 95 -6.80 10.15 5.32
N ILE A 96 -7.75 9.41 5.87
CA ILE A 96 -8.94 8.92 5.18
C ILE A 96 -10.16 9.61 5.81
N LEU A 97 -10.89 10.37 5.01
CA LEU A 97 -12.18 10.94 5.43
C LEU A 97 -13.31 10.08 4.88
N HIS A 98 -14.28 9.74 5.72
CA HIS A 98 -15.43 8.94 5.30
C HIS A 98 -16.72 9.43 5.95
N PRO A 99 -17.90 9.13 5.37
CA PRO A 99 -19.17 9.50 5.97
C PRO A 99 -19.39 8.87 7.36
N PRO A 100 -20.14 9.51 8.26
CA PRO A 100 -20.52 8.92 9.55
C PRO A 100 -21.35 7.65 9.38
N GLY A 101 -21.27 6.73 10.34
CA GLY A 101 -21.99 5.44 10.30
C GLY A 101 -21.31 4.36 9.47
N LYS A 102 -20.36 4.72 8.60
CA LYS A 102 -19.46 3.77 7.93
C LYS A 102 -18.24 3.56 8.81
N ASN A 103 -18.16 2.43 9.50
CA ASN A 103 -17.00 2.16 10.37
C ASN A 103 -15.87 1.50 9.56
N MET A 104 -14.65 2.02 9.68
CA MET A 104 -13.47 1.32 9.18
C MET A 104 -13.15 0.14 10.12
N GLN A 105 -13.57 -1.06 9.71
CA GLN A 105 -13.31 -2.28 10.47
C GLN A 105 -11.91 -2.85 10.18
N LEU A 106 -11.12 -3.01 11.25
CA LEU A 106 -9.82 -3.69 11.23
C LEU A 106 -9.92 -5.23 11.30
N TRP A 107 -11.06 -5.76 11.78
CA TRP A 107 -11.26 -7.18 12.07
C TRP A 107 -12.47 -7.71 11.30
N GLY A 108 -12.33 -8.90 10.71
CA GLY A 108 -13.34 -9.53 9.84
C GLY A 108 -14.38 -10.39 10.56
N ASP A 109 -14.74 -10.09 11.81
CA ASP A 109 -15.65 -10.92 12.59
C ASP A 109 -17.08 -10.38 12.53
N GLY A 110 -17.80 -10.72 11.46
CA GLY A 110 -19.26 -10.65 11.41
C GLY A 110 -19.84 -10.67 9.99
N PRO A 111 -20.94 -11.41 9.73
CA PRO A 111 -21.80 -11.07 8.61
C PRO A 111 -22.36 -9.67 8.84
N ASP A 112 -22.54 -8.92 7.75
CA ASP A 112 -23.10 -7.58 7.72
C ASP A 112 -24.35 -7.52 8.61
N VAL A 113 -24.22 -6.96 9.82
CA VAL A 113 -25.37 -6.80 10.72
C VAL A 113 -26.42 -5.88 10.09
N TRP A 114 -26.09 -5.20 8.99
CA TRP A 114 -26.94 -4.22 8.30
C TRP A 114 -26.97 -4.32 6.76
N GLY A 115 -26.36 -5.34 6.15
CA GLY A 115 -26.39 -5.50 4.68
C GLY A 115 -25.74 -4.36 3.87
N GLU A 116 -24.87 -3.56 4.50
CA GLU A 116 -24.10 -2.51 3.84
C GLU A 116 -22.66 -3.00 3.60
N GLU A 117 -22.13 -2.77 2.39
CA GLU A 117 -20.74 -3.11 2.08
C GLU A 117 -19.77 -2.37 3.02
N PRO A 118 -18.84 -3.08 3.69
CA PRO A 118 -17.90 -2.44 4.60
C PRO A 118 -17.02 -1.43 3.85
N TYR A 119 -16.95 -0.20 4.37
CA TYR A 119 -15.97 0.82 3.98
C TYR A 119 -14.66 0.57 4.74
N GLY A 120 -14.15 -0.66 4.67
CA GLY A 120 -13.14 -1.19 5.59
C GLY A 120 -11.83 -1.55 4.90
N LEU A 121 -10.72 -1.11 5.49
CA LEU A 121 -9.39 -1.62 5.15
C LEU A 121 -9.18 -2.94 5.93
N HIS A 122 -9.52 -4.08 5.31
CA HIS A 122 -9.41 -5.40 5.92
C HIS A 122 -7.96 -5.90 6.03
N LEU A 123 -7.18 -5.27 6.90
CA LEU A 123 -5.73 -5.50 7.03
C LEU A 123 -5.33 -6.84 7.66
N ILE A 124 -6.29 -7.65 8.11
CA ILE A 124 -6.04 -8.92 8.81
C ILE A 124 -6.83 -10.03 8.09
N PRO A 125 -6.16 -11.11 7.63
CA PRO A 125 -6.85 -12.22 6.99
C PRO A 125 -7.76 -12.97 7.98
N ARG A 126 -8.86 -13.55 7.49
CA ARG A 126 -9.89 -14.24 8.30
C ARG A 126 -9.43 -15.61 8.86
N GLY A 127 -8.16 -15.98 8.71
CA GLY A 127 -7.59 -17.26 9.15
C GLY A 127 -6.67 -17.13 10.37
N ASN A 128 -6.92 -17.93 11.42
CA ASN A 128 -6.08 -17.97 12.61
C ASN A 128 -4.98 -19.03 12.50
N TYR A 129 -4.21 -19.03 11.41
CA TYR A 129 -3.12 -20.00 11.19
C TYR A 129 -1.84 -19.63 11.96
N ALA A 130 -1.66 -18.34 12.23
CA ALA A 130 -0.46 -17.80 12.87
C ALA A 130 -0.38 -18.14 14.37
N ASN A 131 0.79 -18.58 14.83
CA ASN A 131 1.05 -18.88 16.23
C ASN A 131 2.35 -18.22 16.70
N PRO A 132 2.28 -17.26 17.65
CA PRO A 132 3.48 -16.58 18.15
C PRO A 132 4.41 -17.50 18.96
N ARG A 133 3.98 -18.73 19.29
CA ARG A 133 4.79 -19.73 20.01
C ARG A 133 5.54 -20.68 19.08
N VAL A 134 5.16 -20.76 17.81
CA VAL A 134 5.96 -21.49 16.82
C VAL A 134 7.27 -20.71 16.61
N THR A 135 8.39 -21.42 16.51
CA THR A 135 9.73 -20.84 16.42
C THR A 135 9.79 -19.78 15.32
N ASN A 136 10.33 -18.62 15.67
CA ASN A 136 10.56 -17.54 14.71
C ASN A 136 11.69 -17.93 13.75
N LEU A 137 11.39 -17.92 12.46
CA LEU A 137 12.33 -18.27 11.41
C LEU A 137 13.17 -17.04 11.02
N CYS A 138 14.37 -17.26 10.50
CA CYS A 138 15.22 -16.22 9.91
C CYS A 138 15.50 -15.00 10.81
N LEU A 139 15.86 -15.22 12.09
CA LEU A 139 16.10 -14.13 13.07
C LEU A 139 17.14 -13.06 12.64
N GLU A 140 18.02 -13.43 11.72
CA GLU A 140 19.06 -12.56 11.18
C GLU A 140 18.55 -11.66 10.05
N VAL A 141 17.44 -12.04 9.39
CA VAL A 141 16.79 -11.20 8.36
C VAL A 141 16.11 -10.03 9.06
N ARG A 142 16.67 -8.83 8.88
CA ARG A 142 16.19 -7.59 9.50
C ARG A 142 16.19 -6.45 8.50
N TRP A 143 15.11 -5.68 8.51
CA TRP A 143 15.02 -4.38 7.84
C TRP A 143 14.51 -3.34 8.82
N ASP A 144 14.51 -2.08 8.43
CA ASP A 144 14.07 -1.00 9.31
C ASP A 144 12.54 -0.94 9.42
N PHE A 145 12.06 -0.41 10.54
CA PHE A 145 10.64 -0.15 10.75
C PHE A 145 10.11 0.88 9.74
N MET A 146 8.91 0.64 9.20
CA MET A 146 8.35 1.38 8.06
C MET A 146 9.26 1.37 6.81
N ALA A 147 10.04 0.31 6.63
CA ALA A 147 10.74 0.01 5.38
C ALA A 147 10.22 -1.32 4.81
N LEU A 148 10.60 -1.61 3.58
CA LEU A 148 10.25 -2.84 2.88
C LEU A 148 11.50 -3.72 2.75
N PRO A 149 11.36 -5.06 2.76
CA PRO A 149 12.50 -5.95 2.60
C PRO A 149 13.13 -5.81 1.20
N THR A 150 14.41 -6.18 1.12
CA THR A 150 15.10 -6.39 -0.15
C THR A 150 14.67 -7.72 -0.78
N LYS A 151 15.02 -7.93 -2.06
CA LYS A 151 14.72 -9.19 -2.77
C LYS A 151 15.40 -10.38 -2.10
N GLU A 152 16.62 -10.19 -1.63
CA GLU A 152 17.43 -11.20 -0.93
C GLU A 152 16.78 -11.57 0.40
N GLN A 153 16.34 -10.57 1.17
CA GLN A 153 15.63 -10.79 2.44
C GLN A 153 14.29 -11.51 2.23
N ASN A 154 13.52 -11.11 1.21
CA ASN A 154 12.30 -11.82 0.83
C ASN A 154 12.62 -13.28 0.45
N ALA A 155 13.72 -13.51 -0.28
CA ALA A 155 14.09 -14.86 -0.67
C ALA A 155 14.44 -15.75 0.54
N GLU A 156 15.21 -15.23 1.50
CA GLU A 156 15.49 -15.95 2.74
C GLU A 156 14.23 -16.28 3.55
N ILE A 157 13.26 -15.36 3.59
CA ILE A 157 11.96 -15.58 4.25
C ILE A 157 11.19 -16.71 3.57
N LEU A 158 11.08 -16.67 2.24
CA LEU A 158 10.35 -17.63 1.46
C LEU A 158 10.99 -19.03 1.51
N THR A 159 12.32 -19.13 1.43
CA THR A 159 13.05 -20.39 1.61
C THR A 159 12.80 -21.01 2.99
N ALA A 160 12.70 -20.20 4.04
CA ALA A 160 12.40 -20.72 5.37
C ALA A 160 10.94 -21.13 5.56
N LEU A 161 10.01 -20.50 4.83
CA LEU A 161 8.59 -20.82 4.86
C LEU A 161 8.23 -22.07 4.04
N GLU A 162 8.97 -22.36 2.97
CA GLU A 162 8.70 -23.45 2.01
C GLU A 162 8.41 -24.83 2.65
N PRO A 163 9.17 -25.29 3.67
CA PRO A 163 8.89 -26.57 4.32
C PRO A 163 7.56 -26.61 5.09
N LEU A 164 7.04 -25.44 5.47
CA LEU A 164 5.87 -25.30 6.33
C LEU A 164 4.60 -24.95 5.54
N ALA A 165 4.74 -24.13 4.50
CA ALA A 165 3.63 -23.56 3.76
C ALA A 165 3.98 -23.40 2.28
N ASN A 166 3.00 -23.68 1.42
CA ASN A 166 3.09 -23.37 0.01
C ASN A 166 2.59 -21.95 -0.20
N VAL A 167 3.52 -21.00 -0.30
CA VAL A 167 3.23 -19.58 -0.44
C VAL A 167 3.15 -19.26 -1.93
N ARG A 168 2.09 -18.55 -2.35
CA ARG A 168 1.92 -18.04 -3.73
C ARG A 168 2.18 -16.55 -3.85
N ARG A 169 2.08 -15.82 -2.74
CA ARG A 169 2.31 -14.37 -2.66
C ARG A 169 2.71 -13.95 -1.25
N VAL A 170 3.57 -12.95 -1.13
CA VAL A 170 3.86 -12.28 0.15
C VAL A 170 3.61 -10.79 0.01
N ILE A 171 2.97 -10.20 1.01
CA ILE A 171 2.59 -8.79 1.07
C ILE A 171 3.25 -8.19 2.31
N TYR A 172 4.22 -7.30 2.10
CA TYR A 172 4.91 -6.58 3.14
C TYR A 172 4.27 -5.21 3.35
N MET A 173 3.63 -5.02 4.50
CA MET A 173 3.10 -3.75 4.96
C MET A 173 3.96 -3.23 6.13
N PRO A 174 3.90 -1.93 6.47
CA PRO A 174 4.80 -1.34 7.46
C PRO A 174 4.77 -1.98 8.86
N TYR A 175 3.62 -2.55 9.27
CA TYR A 175 3.42 -3.13 10.61
C TYR A 175 3.19 -4.65 10.61
N LEU A 176 2.88 -5.25 9.46
CA LEU A 176 2.50 -6.65 9.35
C LEU A 176 2.84 -7.21 7.97
N THR A 177 3.08 -8.51 7.91
CA THR A 177 3.30 -9.24 6.66
C THR A 177 2.19 -10.28 6.50
N VAL A 178 1.68 -10.42 5.28
CA VAL A 178 0.70 -11.45 4.93
C VAL A 178 1.30 -12.37 3.88
N ALA A 179 1.35 -13.67 4.17
CA ALA A 179 1.62 -14.70 3.17
C ALA A 179 0.28 -15.25 2.65
N GLU A 180 0.02 -15.13 1.35
CA GLU A 180 -1.06 -15.87 0.72
C GLU A 180 -0.60 -17.28 0.39
N LEU A 181 -1.38 -18.25 0.86
CA LEU A 181 -1.14 -19.67 0.65
C LEU A 181 -1.82 -20.15 -0.63
N GLU A 182 -1.19 -21.10 -1.29
CA GLU A 182 -1.79 -21.80 -2.43
C GLU A 182 -3.06 -22.54 -1.99
N VAL A 183 -4.10 -22.49 -2.82
CA VAL A 183 -5.36 -23.22 -2.59
C VAL A 183 -5.43 -24.37 -3.56
N GLY A 184 -5.91 -25.53 -3.10
CA GLY A 184 -6.04 -26.71 -3.95
C GLY A 184 -4.73 -27.49 -4.16
N ASP A 185 -3.67 -27.18 -3.41
CA ASP A 185 -2.40 -27.92 -3.42
C ASP A 185 -2.42 -29.19 -2.54
N GLY A 186 -3.57 -29.50 -1.93
CA GLY A 186 -3.77 -30.65 -1.05
C GLY A 186 -3.21 -30.48 0.37
N ARG A 187 -2.57 -29.34 0.70
CA ARG A 187 -2.13 -29.05 2.07
C ARG A 187 -3.30 -28.59 2.93
N VAL A 188 -3.30 -29.02 4.20
CA VAL A 188 -4.26 -28.58 5.21
C VAL A 188 -3.50 -27.91 6.34
N TYR A 189 -3.84 -26.66 6.61
CA TYR A 189 -3.23 -25.87 7.67
C TYR A 189 -4.17 -25.83 8.87
N GLU A 190 -3.75 -26.40 9.99
CA GLU A 190 -4.51 -26.34 11.24
C GLU A 190 -4.44 -24.93 11.85
N PRO A 191 -5.45 -24.50 12.64
CA PRO A 191 -5.37 -23.25 13.38
C PRO A 191 -4.10 -23.22 14.26
N ARG A 192 -3.39 -22.09 14.23
CA ARG A 192 -2.17 -21.85 15.00
C ARG A 192 -1.04 -22.86 14.73
N SER A 193 -0.98 -23.40 13.51
CA SER A 193 0.09 -24.32 13.09
C SER A 193 1.32 -23.62 12.50
N LEU A 194 1.16 -22.41 11.96
CA LEU A 194 2.22 -21.70 11.23
C LEU A 194 2.92 -20.65 12.11
N PRO A 195 4.18 -20.28 11.81
CA PRO A 195 4.91 -19.24 12.54
C PRO A 195 4.16 -17.90 12.54
N GLY A 196 3.84 -17.38 13.73
CA GLY A 196 3.30 -16.01 13.85
C GLY A 196 4.37 -14.92 13.76
N ARG A 197 5.64 -15.31 13.68
CA ARG A 197 6.77 -14.42 13.43
C ARG A 197 7.74 -15.05 12.44
N VAL A 198 8.21 -14.24 11.49
CA VAL A 198 9.28 -14.59 10.54
C VAL A 198 10.15 -13.36 10.34
N GLY A 199 11.48 -13.50 10.43
CA GLY A 199 12.38 -12.34 10.40
C GLY A 199 12.24 -11.40 11.60
N GLY A 200 11.57 -11.84 12.67
CA GLY A 200 11.18 -10.93 13.77
C GLY A 200 9.92 -10.10 13.51
N TRP A 201 9.31 -10.23 12.33
CA TRP A 201 8.10 -9.51 11.92
C TRP A 201 6.85 -10.35 12.13
N THR A 202 5.74 -9.68 12.41
CA THR A 202 4.42 -10.33 12.48
C THR A 202 4.07 -10.92 11.12
N MET A 203 3.84 -12.24 11.08
CA MET A 203 3.43 -12.97 9.90
C MET A 203 2.02 -13.50 10.08
N LEU A 204 1.14 -13.16 9.14
CA LEU A 204 -0.24 -13.65 9.04
C LEU A 204 -0.39 -14.42 7.74
N TYR A 205 -1.42 -15.26 7.66
CA TYR A 205 -1.63 -16.14 6.52
C TYR A 205 -3.05 -16.00 5.99
N HIS A 206 -3.15 -15.81 4.68
CA HIS A 206 -4.40 -15.80 3.95
C HIS A 206 -4.50 -17.07 3.12
N HIS A 207 -5.60 -17.81 3.25
CA HIS A 207 -5.81 -19.08 2.56
C HIS A 207 -7.23 -19.14 2.02
N ALA A 208 -7.44 -18.46 0.89
CA ALA A 208 -8.72 -18.42 0.16
C ALA A 208 -8.45 -18.24 -1.34
N GLU A 209 -9.43 -18.64 -2.17
CA GLU A 209 -9.34 -18.46 -3.63
C GLU A 209 -9.20 -16.98 -3.99
N GLU A 210 -10.06 -16.15 -3.40
CA GLU A 210 -10.00 -14.70 -3.52
C GLU A 210 -8.67 -14.15 -2.97
N PRO A 211 -7.93 -13.35 -3.73
CA PRO A 211 -6.71 -12.70 -3.27
C PRO A 211 -6.96 -11.72 -2.11
N PHE A 212 -5.99 -11.60 -1.20
CA PHE A 212 -6.16 -10.82 0.03
C PHE A 212 -6.41 -9.32 -0.22
N LEU A 213 -5.70 -8.74 -1.20
CA LEU A 213 -5.82 -7.32 -1.51
C LEU A 213 -7.01 -6.97 -2.40
N GLU A 214 -7.65 -7.95 -3.05
CA GLU A 214 -8.78 -7.70 -3.95
C GLU A 214 -10.02 -7.22 -3.18
N GLY A 215 -10.14 -7.60 -1.90
CA GLY A 215 -11.16 -7.07 -0.99
C GLY A 215 -10.87 -5.66 -0.44
N MET A 216 -9.76 -5.00 -0.81
CA MET A 216 -9.43 -3.66 -0.36
C MET A 216 -9.72 -2.62 -1.44
N LYS A 217 -10.77 -1.82 -1.25
CA LYS A 217 -11.08 -0.67 -2.11
C LYS A 217 -9.92 0.35 -2.06
N GLU A 218 -9.73 1.10 -3.16
CA GLU A 218 -8.73 2.17 -3.29
C GLU A 218 -7.26 1.70 -3.18
N MET A 219 -7.03 0.40 -3.33
CA MET A 219 -5.71 -0.19 -3.40
C MET A 219 -5.39 -0.58 -4.84
N VAL A 220 -4.24 -0.16 -5.34
CA VAL A 220 -3.81 -0.40 -6.71
C VAL A 220 -2.42 -1.03 -6.72
N SER A 221 -2.31 -2.09 -7.51
CA SER A 221 -1.07 -2.83 -7.72
C SER A 221 -0.46 -2.42 -9.05
N CYS A 222 0.81 -2.04 -9.06
CA CYS A 222 1.53 -1.85 -10.31
C CYS A 222 2.98 -2.34 -10.24
N LEU A 223 3.60 -2.47 -11.40
CA LEU A 223 5.05 -2.57 -11.47
C LEU A 223 5.66 -1.38 -10.75
N ARG A 224 6.78 -1.61 -10.06
CA ARG A 224 7.39 -0.61 -9.18
C ARG A 224 7.69 0.67 -9.97
N LEU A 225 7.01 1.77 -9.61
CA LEU A 225 7.30 3.09 -10.16
C LEU A 225 8.72 3.50 -9.76
N LYS A 226 9.42 4.20 -10.65
CA LYS A 226 10.77 4.71 -10.38
C LYS A 226 10.74 5.63 -9.17
N GLY A 227 11.52 5.30 -8.14
CA GLY A 227 11.56 6.06 -6.88
C GLY A 227 10.40 5.79 -5.93
N ALA A 228 9.57 4.76 -6.16
CA ALA A 228 8.56 4.31 -5.20
C ALA A 228 9.21 3.54 -4.05
N ASP A 229 9.78 4.29 -3.12
CA ASP A 229 10.18 3.79 -1.81
C ASP A 229 8.98 3.82 -0.85
N SER A 230 9.03 3.00 0.20
CA SER A 230 7.98 2.93 1.22
C SER A 230 7.69 4.32 1.81
N GLY A 231 6.43 4.75 1.72
CA GLY A 231 5.97 6.05 2.21
C GLY A 231 6.10 7.19 1.21
N SER A 232 6.56 6.94 -0.02
CA SER A 232 6.67 7.98 -1.05
C SER A 232 5.30 8.34 -1.61
N TRP A 233 5.08 9.63 -1.84
CA TRP A 233 3.87 10.16 -2.46
C TRP A 233 4.06 10.49 -3.93
N PHE A 234 3.01 10.26 -4.70
CA PHE A 234 2.88 10.62 -6.10
C PHE A 234 1.57 11.37 -6.30
N GLU A 235 1.50 12.18 -7.34
CA GLU A 235 0.29 12.87 -7.76
C GLU A 235 -0.14 12.35 -9.12
N VAL A 236 -1.44 12.30 -9.35
CA VAL A 236 -2.00 12.19 -10.69
C VAL A 236 -2.19 13.61 -11.23
N GLU A 237 -1.93 13.83 -12.52
CA GLU A 237 -2.06 15.15 -13.15
C GLU A 237 -3.35 15.87 -12.74
N GLY A 238 -3.25 17.15 -12.40
CA GLY A 238 -4.32 17.93 -11.76
C GLY A 238 -4.19 18.05 -10.24
N GLY A 239 -3.58 17.05 -9.57
CA GLY A 239 -3.28 17.09 -8.12
C GLY A 239 -4.51 16.92 -7.20
N GLU A 240 -5.64 16.52 -7.76
CA GLU A 240 -6.86 16.17 -7.00
C GLU A 240 -6.80 14.73 -6.48
N VAL A 241 -5.89 13.92 -7.03
CA VAL A 241 -5.62 12.53 -6.63
C VAL A 241 -4.15 12.36 -6.30
N ALA A 242 -3.88 11.62 -5.23
CA ALA A 242 -2.54 11.27 -4.80
C ALA A 242 -2.42 9.77 -4.53
N LEU A 243 -1.22 9.23 -4.74
CA LEU A 243 -0.89 7.83 -4.50
C LEU A 243 0.18 7.73 -3.41
N LEU A 244 -0.03 6.85 -2.45
CA LEU A 244 0.97 6.53 -1.42
C LEU A 244 1.51 5.12 -1.64
N ALA A 245 2.83 4.99 -1.87
CA ALA A 245 3.51 3.70 -1.90
C ALA A 245 3.55 3.09 -0.49
N TRP A 246 2.56 2.26 -0.16
CA TRP A 246 2.35 1.78 1.21
C TRP A 246 2.94 0.39 1.46
N ALA A 247 2.82 -0.50 0.49
CA ALA A 247 3.20 -1.90 0.65
C ALA A 247 3.91 -2.44 -0.59
N GLU A 248 4.49 -3.62 -0.43
CA GLU A 248 5.16 -4.34 -1.50
C GLU A 248 4.69 -5.77 -1.57
N VAL A 249 4.54 -6.26 -2.79
CA VAL A 249 4.02 -7.60 -3.06
C VAL A 249 5.02 -8.37 -3.90
N TYR A 250 5.35 -9.55 -3.42
CA TYR A 250 6.11 -10.54 -4.17
C TYR A 250 5.13 -11.62 -4.62
N VAL A 251 5.03 -11.83 -5.93
CA VAL A 251 4.14 -12.82 -6.54
C VAL A 251 4.96 -13.95 -7.14
N LYS A 252 4.60 -15.19 -6.82
CA LYS A 252 5.18 -16.36 -7.46
C LYS A 252 4.81 -16.35 -8.96
N PRO A 253 5.77 -16.42 -9.88
CA PRO A 253 5.48 -16.53 -11.30
C PRO A 253 4.64 -17.79 -11.56
N ARG A 254 3.64 -17.67 -12.43
CA ARG A 254 2.96 -18.87 -12.95
C ARG A 254 3.96 -19.58 -13.87
N PRO A 255 4.25 -20.87 -13.69
CA PRO A 255 5.07 -21.61 -14.63
C PRO A 255 4.45 -21.47 -16.02
N ALA A 256 5.21 -20.96 -17.00
CA ALA A 256 4.87 -21.21 -18.40
C ALA A 256 4.88 -22.72 -18.60
N LEU A 257 3.89 -23.30 -19.30
CA LEU A 257 3.78 -24.74 -19.55
C LEU A 257 5.18 -25.37 -19.82
N GLY A 258 5.77 -25.99 -18.81
CA GLY A 258 7.16 -26.44 -18.79
C GLY A 258 7.60 -26.72 -17.36
N ASP A 259 8.09 -27.93 -17.12
CA ASP A 259 8.37 -28.54 -15.80
C ASP A 259 9.59 -27.95 -15.06
N GLY A 260 9.67 -26.63 -14.90
CA GLY A 260 10.68 -25.96 -14.09
C GLY A 260 10.12 -25.53 -12.73
N GLU A 261 10.76 -25.95 -11.64
CA GLU A 261 10.53 -25.32 -10.32
C GLU A 261 11.05 -23.88 -10.37
N VAL A 262 10.15 -22.92 -10.19
CA VAL A 262 10.50 -21.49 -10.13
C VAL A 262 11.18 -21.20 -8.80
N GLY A 263 12.42 -20.73 -8.87
CA GLY A 263 13.22 -20.40 -7.70
C GLY A 263 12.62 -19.22 -6.93
N VAL A 264 12.84 -19.19 -5.62
CA VAL A 264 12.36 -18.12 -4.74
C VAL A 264 12.91 -16.72 -5.14
N GLY A 265 14.08 -16.65 -5.77
CA GLY A 265 14.67 -15.41 -6.27
C GLY A 265 14.01 -14.83 -7.53
N GLU A 266 13.08 -15.57 -8.14
CA GLU A 266 12.44 -15.21 -9.43
C GLU A 266 11.06 -14.56 -9.24
N TRP A 267 10.69 -14.20 -8.00
CA TRP A 267 9.38 -13.65 -7.70
C TRP A 267 9.22 -12.21 -8.20
N GLU A 268 8.08 -11.94 -8.84
CA GLU A 268 7.76 -10.62 -9.37
C GLU A 268 7.46 -9.65 -8.22
N ARG A 269 8.21 -8.55 -8.17
CA ARG A 269 8.06 -7.49 -7.16
C ARG A 269 7.14 -6.40 -7.71
N ARG A 270 6.05 -6.11 -6.99
CA ARG A 270 5.07 -5.06 -7.30
C ARG A 270 4.91 -4.10 -6.14
N SER A 271 4.70 -2.83 -6.45
CA SER A 271 4.35 -1.82 -5.47
C SER A 271 2.83 -1.76 -5.30
N GLN A 272 2.39 -1.58 -4.06
CA GLN A 272 0.99 -1.37 -3.73
C GLN A 272 0.80 0.08 -3.30
N PHE A 273 -0.09 0.75 -4.00
CA PHE A 273 -0.45 2.13 -3.77
C PHE A 273 -1.83 2.22 -3.15
N ARG A 274 -1.96 3.07 -2.13
CA ARG A 274 -3.27 3.56 -1.73
C ARG A 274 -3.58 4.84 -2.51
N VAL A 275 -4.77 4.91 -3.09
CA VAL A 275 -5.30 6.09 -3.78
C VAL A 275 -6.01 7.00 -2.78
N PHE A 276 -5.77 8.30 -2.88
CA PHE A 276 -6.41 9.36 -2.10
C PHE A 276 -7.01 10.39 -3.05
N GLY A 277 -8.19 10.92 -2.71
CA GLY A 277 -8.90 11.90 -3.53
C GLY A 277 -10.15 11.33 -4.19
N GLU A 278 -10.84 12.15 -4.96
CA GLU A 278 -12.03 11.76 -5.70
C GLU A 278 -11.61 11.23 -7.08
N VAL A 279 -11.80 9.94 -7.30
CA VAL A 279 -11.52 9.29 -8.59
C VAL A 279 -12.76 9.35 -9.47
N SER A 280 -12.59 9.77 -10.72
CA SER A 280 -13.68 9.80 -11.72
C SER A 280 -13.33 8.97 -12.95
N GLU A 281 -14.34 8.50 -13.67
CA GLU A 281 -14.19 7.75 -14.94
C GLU A 281 -13.48 8.54 -16.06
N GLU A 282 -13.38 9.85 -15.89
CA GLU A 282 -12.72 10.76 -16.84
C GLU A 282 -11.19 10.75 -16.67
N MET A 283 -10.69 10.21 -15.57
CA MET A 283 -9.25 10.13 -15.25
C MET A 283 -8.55 9.01 -16.00
N ARG A 284 -8.53 9.11 -17.34
CA ARG A 284 -7.90 8.13 -18.23
C ARG A 284 -6.58 8.63 -18.80
N GLY A 285 -5.56 7.78 -18.74
CA GLY A 285 -4.24 8.08 -19.31
C GLY A 285 -3.53 9.27 -18.64
N LEU A 286 -3.85 9.59 -17.39
CA LEU A 286 -3.27 10.74 -16.69
C LEU A 286 -1.87 10.38 -16.16
N PRO A 287 -0.86 11.25 -16.34
CA PRO A 287 0.48 10.95 -15.84
C PRO A 287 0.51 10.92 -14.31
N ILE A 288 1.17 9.90 -13.79
CA ILE A 288 1.59 9.80 -12.39
C ILE A 288 2.92 10.53 -12.27
N VAL A 289 2.96 11.60 -11.49
CA VAL A 289 4.14 12.44 -11.29
C VAL A 289 4.70 12.30 -9.88
N ARG A 290 6.03 12.36 -9.78
CA ARG A 290 6.72 12.39 -8.50
C ARG A 290 6.51 13.73 -7.81
N CYS A 291 6.08 13.70 -6.55
CA CYS A 291 5.87 14.93 -5.80
C CYS A 291 7.17 15.73 -5.53
N GLU A 292 8.35 15.09 -5.48
CA GLU A 292 9.63 15.80 -5.25
C GLU A 292 10.12 16.57 -6.48
N THR A 293 9.95 15.97 -7.66
CA THR A 293 10.67 16.38 -8.88
C THR A 293 9.73 16.79 -9.99
N GLY A 294 8.50 16.33 -9.93
CA GLY A 294 7.53 16.51 -11.00
C GLY A 294 7.68 15.57 -12.19
N GLU A 295 8.70 14.70 -12.18
CA GLU A 295 8.94 13.71 -13.22
C GLU A 295 7.73 12.78 -13.34
N ALA A 296 7.19 12.64 -14.54
CA ALA A 296 6.20 11.62 -14.84
C ALA A 296 6.86 10.24 -14.88
N VAL A 297 6.34 9.30 -14.09
CA VAL A 297 6.90 7.97 -13.87
C VAL A 297 5.94 6.84 -14.23
N GLY A 298 4.74 7.18 -14.66
CA GLY A 298 3.70 6.24 -15.01
C GLY A 298 2.43 6.91 -15.48
N GLU A 299 1.41 6.10 -15.65
CA GLU A 299 0.08 6.46 -16.12
C GLU A 299 -0.96 5.90 -15.15
N PHE A 300 -1.99 6.70 -14.90
CA PHE A 300 -3.16 6.39 -14.09
C PHE A 300 -4.36 6.33 -15.03
N ASP A 301 -5.09 5.22 -14.98
CA ASP A 301 -6.28 4.99 -15.80
C ASP A 301 -7.44 4.49 -14.94
N VAL A 302 -8.66 4.79 -15.38
CA VAL A 302 -9.90 4.29 -14.79
C VAL A 302 -10.68 3.56 -15.88
N VAL A 303 -10.69 2.24 -15.77
CA VAL A 303 -11.29 1.32 -16.75
C VAL A 303 -12.40 0.52 -16.05
N ASP A 304 -13.62 0.67 -16.54
CA ASP A 304 -14.82 -0.01 -16.00
C ASP A 304 -14.99 0.16 -14.47
N GLY A 305 -14.67 1.35 -13.95
CA GLY A 305 -14.74 1.65 -12.51
C GLY A 305 -13.57 1.11 -11.67
N ALA A 306 -12.60 0.45 -12.30
CA ALA A 306 -11.37 0.00 -11.64
C ALA A 306 -10.21 0.96 -11.96
N VAL A 307 -9.38 1.22 -10.95
CA VAL A 307 -8.17 2.03 -11.11
C VAL A 307 -7.02 1.13 -11.53
N GLU A 308 -6.33 1.50 -12.59
CA GLU A 308 -5.12 0.86 -13.09
C GLU A 308 -3.95 1.83 -13.08
N CYS A 309 -2.76 1.32 -12.75
CA CYS A 309 -1.52 2.10 -12.79
C CYS A 309 -0.48 1.37 -13.65
N VAL A 310 0.14 2.10 -14.58
CA VAL A 310 1.19 1.58 -15.47
C VAL A 310 2.48 2.35 -15.22
N ALA A 311 3.59 1.65 -15.00
CA ALA A 311 4.89 2.30 -14.83
C ALA A 311 5.52 2.65 -16.19
N TRP A 312 6.12 3.84 -16.32
CA TRP A 312 6.88 4.26 -17.50
C TRP A 312 8.40 4.08 -17.31
N GLY A 313 9.15 4.03 -18.43
CA GLY A 313 10.62 4.12 -18.41
C GLY A 313 11.35 2.81 -18.07
N TRP A 314 10.82 1.67 -18.48
CA TRP A 314 11.52 0.39 -18.45
C TRP A 314 12.47 0.24 -19.64
N ASP A 315 13.42 1.16 -19.80
CA ASP A 315 14.44 1.11 -20.86
C ASP A 315 15.70 0.36 -20.38
N GLU A 316 15.79 -0.92 -20.73
CA GLU A 316 16.96 -1.76 -21.07
C GLU A 316 18.34 -1.68 -20.37
N LEU A 317 18.60 -0.90 -19.31
CA LEU A 317 19.95 -0.88 -18.67
C LEU A 317 19.97 -1.02 -17.13
N GLY A 318 18.91 -1.60 -16.57
CA GLY A 318 18.85 -2.02 -15.16
C GLY A 318 17.58 -2.80 -14.80
N GLY A 319 16.95 -3.43 -15.81
CA GLY A 319 15.61 -4.00 -15.76
C GLY A 319 15.50 -5.22 -14.84
N GLU A 320 15.31 -4.96 -13.56
CA GLU A 320 15.10 -5.92 -12.48
C GLU A 320 13.70 -6.57 -12.50
N GLY A 321 13.21 -6.96 -13.69
CA GLY A 321 11.89 -7.55 -13.92
C GLY A 321 11.87 -8.93 -14.57
N TRP A 322 12.93 -9.35 -15.26
CA TRP A 322 13.13 -10.75 -15.70
C TRP A 322 14.62 -11.01 -15.86
N LEU A 323 15.15 -12.05 -15.18
CA LEU A 323 16.41 -12.68 -15.53
C LEU A 323 16.05 -13.98 -16.22
N VAL A 324 16.01 -13.97 -17.56
CA VAL A 324 16.12 -15.20 -18.33
C VAL A 324 17.60 -15.41 -18.58
N VAL A 325 18.16 -16.48 -18.01
CA VAL A 325 19.35 -17.14 -18.56
C VAL A 325 18.89 -18.44 -19.20
#